data_AF-A0A3C0VZF4-F1
#
_entry.id   AF-A0A3C0VZF4-F1
#
_cell.length_a   1.000
_cell.length_b   1.000
_cell.length_c   1.000
_cell.angle_alpha   90.00
_cell.angle_beta   90.00
_cell.angle_gamma   90.00
#
_symmetry.space_group_name_H-M   'P 1'
#
loop_
_entity.id
_entity.type
_entity.pdbx_description
1 polymer ?
#
loop_
_entity_poly.entity_id
_entity_poly.type
_entity_poly.pdbx_seq_one_letter_code
_entity_poly.pdbx_strand_id
1 'polypeptide(L)' 'MEPDRFTHEREWLAKGCQRIAGVDEVGRGPLAGPVVAAAAV' A
#
# COMPACT_ATOMS: atom_id res chain seq x y z
N MET A 1 20.06 8.58 9.18
CA MET A 1 18.64 8.63 9.58
C MET A 1 17.90 7.67 8.69
N GLU A 2 17.16 6.73 9.27
CA GLU A 2 16.28 5.83 8.52
C GLU A 2 15.12 6.66 7.92
N PRO A 3 14.71 6.43 6.66
CA PRO A 3 13.54 7.12 6.09
C PRO A 3 12.24 6.66 6.77
N ASP A 4 11.35 7.62 7.07
CA ASP A 4 10.02 7.35 7.62
C ASP A 4 9.08 6.77 6.56
N ARG A 5 8.83 5.46 6.65
CA ARG A 5 7.96 4.72 5.72
C ARG A 5 6.46 4.97 5.92
N PHE A 6 6.06 5.73 6.96
CA PHE A 6 4.65 5.97 7.30
C PHE A 6 4.22 7.43 7.12
N THR A 7 4.96 8.19 6.32
CA THR A 7 4.71 9.64 6.13
C THR A 7 3.27 9.90 5.65
N HIS A 8 2.79 9.09 4.70
CA HIS A 8 1.45 9.28 4.10
C HIS A 8 0.33 8.83 5.04
N GLU A 9 0.51 7.70 5.72
CA GLU A 9 -0.44 7.15 6.67
C GLU A 9 -0.68 8.15 7.80
N ARG A 10 0.38 8.73 8.35
CA ARG A 10 0.28 9.76 9.40
C ARG A 10 -0.47 10.99 8.93
N GLU A 11 -0.22 11.44 7.71
CA GLU A 11 -0.92 12.59 7.12
C GLU A 11 -2.43 12.35 7.04
N TRP A 12 -2.86 11.17 6.59
CA TRP A 12 -4.27 10.84 6.44
C TRP A 12 -4.95 10.50 7.77
N LEU A 13 -4.24 9.87 8.71
CA LEU A 13 -4.72 9.71 10.09
C LEU A 13 -4.96 11.08 10.73
N ALA A 14 -4.05 12.05 10.55
CA ALA A 14 -4.22 13.41 11.05
C ALA A 14 -5.41 14.15 10.42
N LYS A 15 -5.78 13.79 9.17
CA LYS A 15 -6.99 14.28 8.48
C LYS A 15 -8.28 13.57 8.92
N GLY A 16 -8.20 12.62 9.85
CA GLY A 16 -9.36 11.92 10.42
C GLY A 16 -9.74 10.61 9.72
N CYS A 17 -8.91 10.10 8.80
CA CYS A 17 -9.12 8.74 8.27
C CYS A 17 -8.96 7.72 9.41
N GLN A 18 -9.90 6.78 9.53
CA GLN A 18 -9.93 5.82 10.64
C GLN A 18 -9.21 4.50 10.32
N ARG A 19 -9.09 4.16 9.03
CA ARG A 19 -8.45 2.94 8.54
C ARG A 19 -7.72 3.28 7.25
N ILE A 20 -6.51 2.75 7.10
CA ILE A 20 -5.67 2.94 5.91
C ILE A 20 -5.21 1.55 5.50
N ALA A 21 -5.35 1.22 4.21
CA ALA A 21 -4.89 -0.05 3.68
C ALA A 21 -3.74 0.18 2.71
N GLY A 22 -2.63 -0.53 2.90
CA GLY A 22 -1.59 -0.65 1.89
C GLY A 22 -2.03 -1.63 0.82
N VAL A 23 -1.84 -1.29 -0.45
CA VAL A 23 -2.18 -2.13 -1.61
C VAL A 23 -0.96 -2.29 -2.49
N ASP A 24 -0.70 -3.52 -2.92
CA ASP A 24 0.38 -3.83 -3.86
C ASP A 24 -0.02 -4.98 -4.79
N GLU A 25 0.62 -5.06 -5.95
CA GLU A 25 0.37 -6.09 -6.96
C GLU A 25 1.63 -6.90 -7.32
N VAL A 26 1.38 -8.12 -7.78
CA VAL A 26 2.39 -9.00 -8.38
C VAL A 26 1.87 -9.57 -9.68
N GLY A 27 2.79 -9.99 -10.55
CA GLY A 27 2.42 -10.69 -11.80
C GLY A 27 2.15 -9.76 -12.99
N ARG A 28 2.57 -8.49 -12.95
CA ARG A 28 2.49 -7.57 -14.10
C ARG A 28 3.51 -7.86 -15.21
N GLY A 29 4.64 -8.49 -14.86
CA GLY A 29 5.76 -8.76 -15.77
C GLY A 29 5.77 -10.10 -16.53
N PRO A 30 5.22 -11.21 -16.01
CA PRO A 30 5.16 -12.48 -16.72
C PRO A 30 4.40 -12.41 -18.07
N LEU A 31 4.76 -13.30 -19.01
CA LEU A 31 4.11 -13.42 -20.33
C LEU A 31 2.68 -13.99 -20.27
N ALA A 32 2.37 -14.75 -19.22
CA ALA A 32 1.07 -15.35 -18.97
C ALA A 32 0.90 -15.62 -17.47
N GLY A 33 -0.34 -15.79 -17.04
CA GLY A 33 -0.73 -15.91 -15.63
C GLY A 33 -1.48 -14.67 -15.14
N PRO A 34 -2.15 -14.76 -13.98
CA PRO A 34 -2.93 -13.64 -13.46
C PRO A 34 -2.02 -12.56 -12.86
N VAL A 35 -2.52 -11.32 -12.89
CA VAL A 35 -2.08 -10.28 -11.94
C VAL A 35 -2.86 -10.50 -10.64
N VAL A 36 -2.16 -10.46 -9.51
CA VAL A 36 -2.77 -10.60 -8.18
C VAL A 36 -2.43 -9.35 -7.37
N ALA A 37 -3.44 -8.76 -6.73
CA ALA A 37 -3.26 -7.66 -5.79
C ALA A 37 -3.75 -8.07 -4.40
N ALA A 38 -3.16 -7.47 -3.37
CA ALA A 38 -3.55 -7.65 -1.98
C ALA A 38 -3.71 -6.30 -1.27
N ALA A 39 -4.58 -6.27 -0.26
CA ALA A 39 -4.77 -5.12 0.61
C ALA A 39 -4.56 -5.55 2.07
N ALA A 40 -3.78 -4.77 2.82
CA ALA A 40 -3.54 -4.98 4.26
C ALA A 40 -3.93 -3.72 5.03
N VAL A 41 -4.79 -3.86 6.05
CA VAL A 41 -5.28 -2.79 6.93
C VAL A 41 -4.49 -2.76 8.22
#